data_AF-A0A538BBT5-F1
#
_entry.id   AF-A0A538BBT5-F1
#
_cell.length_a   1.000
_cell.length_b   1.000
_cell.length_c   1.000
_cell.angle_alpha   90.00
_cell.angle_beta   90.00
_cell.angle_gamma   90.00
#
_symmetry.space_group_name_H-M   'P 1'
#
loop_
_entity.id
_entity.type
_entity.pdbx_description
1 polymer ?
#
loop_
_entity_poly.entity_id
_entity_poly.type
_entity_poly.pdbx_seq_one_letter_code
_entity_poly.pdbx_strand_id
1 'polypeptide(L)'
;MSSQHATEGSEVEVAVANGDVEVEGWRVRKDGSRSWASVSITPLWQDSGAAPLRGFATLVHDDTERRRADRERLRLEMLEARGESRAKASET
;
A
#
# COMPACT_ATOMS: atom_id res chain seq x y z
N MET A 1 14.11 16.08 4.65
CA MET A 1 14.50 14.92 3.81
C MET A 1 14.02 13.68 4.56
N SER A 2 12.81 13.21 4.28
CA SER A 2 12.22 12.09 5.02
C SER A 2 12.86 10.79 4.53
N SER A 3 13.69 10.24 5.42
CA SER A 3 14.42 8.99 5.28
C SER A 3 13.47 7.84 4.93
N GLN A 4 13.61 7.28 3.73
CA GLN A 4 12.88 6.09 3.26
C GLN A 4 13.65 4.78 3.48
N HIS A 5 14.79 4.80 4.19
CA HIS A 5 15.66 3.63 4.37
C HIS A 5 15.56 2.95 5.75
N ALA A 6 14.69 3.39 6.66
CA ALA A 6 14.71 2.91 8.04
C ALA A 6 13.88 1.64 8.33
N THR A 7 13.06 1.14 7.40
CA THR A 7 12.11 0.03 7.67
C THR A 7 12.47 -1.29 6.98
N GLU A 8 13.39 -1.27 6.00
CA GLU A 8 13.75 -2.46 5.20
C GLU A 8 14.33 -3.60 6.06
N GLY A 9 15.04 -3.28 7.15
CA GLY A 9 15.57 -4.28 8.08
C GLY A 9 14.50 -5.05 8.83
N SER A 10 13.51 -4.35 9.39
CA SER A 10 12.42 -5.00 10.14
C SER A 10 11.46 -5.79 9.26
N GLU A 11 11.20 -5.31 8.04
CA GLU A 11 10.32 -5.99 7.10
C GLU A 11 10.92 -7.34 6.66
N VAL A 12 12.22 -7.35 6.37
CA VAL A 12 12.95 -8.57 6.00
C VAL A 12 12.98 -9.59 7.14
N GLU A 13 13.21 -9.16 8.38
CA GLU A 13 13.18 -10.05 9.54
C GLU A 13 11.79 -10.69 9.74
N VAL A 14 10.73 -9.89 9.59
CA VAL A 14 9.35 -10.37 9.67
C VAL A 14 9.06 -11.34 8.52
N ALA A 15 9.51 -11.05 7.31
CA ALA A 15 9.34 -11.93 6.15
C ALA A 15 10.05 -13.29 6.36
N VAL A 16 11.25 -13.28 6.94
CA VAL A 16 11.98 -14.50 7.29
C VAL A 16 11.22 -15.33 8.33
N ALA A 17 10.63 -14.68 9.34
CA ALA A 17 9.89 -15.37 10.40
C ALA A 17 8.55 -15.94 9.94
N ASN A 18 7.81 -15.20 9.09
CA ASN A 18 6.43 -15.52 8.72
C ASN A 18 6.30 -16.20 7.36
N GLY A 19 7.34 -16.18 6.52
CA GLY A 19 7.31 -16.65 5.14
C GLY A 19 7.03 -15.55 4.12
N ASP A 20 6.45 -14.42 4.56
CA ASP A 20 6.27 -13.20 3.78
C ASP A 20 5.93 -12.01 4.70
N VAL A 21 6.02 -10.80 4.15
CA VAL A 21 5.45 -9.59 4.76
C VAL A 21 4.85 -8.71 3.68
N GLU A 22 3.74 -8.06 4.01
CA GLU A 22 3.13 -7.04 3.17
C GLU A 22 3.19 -5.68 3.85
N VAL A 23 3.57 -4.66 3.08
CA VAL A 23 3.68 -3.28 3.53
C VAL A 23 3.10 -2.34 2.50
N GLU A 24 2.19 -1.47 2.95
CA GLU A 24 1.62 -0.42 2.13
C GLU A 24 2.18 0.95 2.50
N GLY A 25 2.40 1.80 1.50
CA GLY A 25 2.78 3.18 1.80
C GLY A 25 3.01 4.07 0.59
N TRP A 26 3.31 5.34 0.89
CA TRP A 26 3.70 6.32 -0.10
C TRP A 26 5.13 6.06 -0.59
N ARG A 27 5.29 5.80 -1.88
CA ARG A 27 6.58 5.73 -2.57
C ARG A 27 6.78 6.98 -3.42
N VAL A 28 8.01 7.46 -3.48
CA VAL A 28 8.39 8.61 -4.31
C VAL A 28 9.09 8.05 -5.54
N ARG A 29 8.55 8.34 -6.72
CA ARG A 29 9.18 7.95 -7.99
C ARG A 29 10.37 8.87 -8.28
N LYS A 30 11.25 8.47 -9.22
CA LYS A 30 12.43 9.25 -9.63
C LYS A 30 12.08 10.67 -10.10
N ASP A 31 10.90 10.85 -10.69
CA ASP A 31 10.38 12.14 -11.15
C ASP A 31 9.82 13.03 -10.02
N GLY A 32 9.84 12.55 -8.77
CA GLY A 32 9.30 13.25 -7.59
C GLY A 32 7.81 13.05 -7.35
N SER A 33 7.09 12.36 -8.25
CA SER A 33 5.69 12.01 -8.05
C SER A 33 5.52 10.98 -6.93
N ARG A 34 4.39 11.02 -6.23
CA ARG A 34 4.06 10.06 -5.15
C ARG A 34 3.07 9.02 -5.65
N SER A 35 3.36 7.76 -5.37
CA SER A 35 2.50 6.61 -5.61
C SER A 35 2.10 5.99 -4.29
N TRP A 36 0.85 5.54 -4.16
CA TRP A 36 0.58 4.51 -3.16
C TRP A 36 1.04 3.19 -3.76
N ALA A 37 1.78 2.40 -2.99
CA ALA A 37 2.18 1.08 -3.41
C ALA A 37 2.02 0.08 -2.27
N SER A 38 1.58 -1.12 -2.65
CA SER A 38 1.59 -2.29 -1.80
C SER A 38 2.80 -3.12 -2.18
N VAL A 39 3.62 -3.48 -1.21
CA VAL A 39 4.87 -4.21 -1.42
C VAL A 39 4.82 -5.50 -0.62
N SER A 40 4.99 -6.63 -1.29
CA SER A 40 5.12 -7.94 -0.65
C SER A 40 6.57 -8.39 -0.76
N ILE A 41 7.17 -8.84 0.35
CA ILE A 41 8.55 -9.34 0.42
C ILE A 41 8.49 -10.81 0.86
N THR A 42 9.14 -11.68 0.09
CA THR A 42 9.15 -13.12 0.34
C THR A 42 10.60 -13.63 0.38
N PRO A 43 11.07 -14.25 1.48
CA PRO A 43 12.36 -14.92 1.51
C PRO A 43 12.41 -16.08 0.49
N LEU A 44 13.52 -16.16 -0.23
CA LEU A 44 13.83 -17.26 -1.13
C LEU A 44 14.85 -18.17 -0.44
N TRP A 45 14.52 -19.45 -0.30
CA TRP A 45 15.35 -20.45 0.36
C TRP A 45 16.13 -21.29 -0.65
N GLN A 46 17.29 -21.83 -0.27
CA GLN A 46 17.97 -22.85 -1.08
C GLN A 46 17.34 -24.24 -0.91
N ASP A 47 17.41 -25.06 -1.95
CA ASP A 47 16.81 -26.40 -1.99
C ASP A 47 17.58 -27.48 -1.19
N SER A 48 18.80 -27.19 -0.69
CA SER A 48 19.62 -28.17 0.04
C SER A 48 19.61 -27.98 1.56
N GLY A 49 19.74 -29.08 2.30
CA GLY A 49 19.55 -29.21 3.76
C GLY A 49 20.11 -28.10 4.64
N ALA A 50 19.37 -27.81 5.71
CA ALA A 50 19.45 -26.61 6.56
C ALA A 50 19.29 -25.32 5.73
N ALA A 51 18.22 -25.27 4.93
CA ALA A 51 17.88 -24.25 3.92
C ALA A 51 18.38 -22.82 4.26
N PRO A 52 19.58 -22.44 3.80
CA PRO A 52 20.05 -21.07 4.00
C PRO A 52 19.24 -20.12 3.12
N LEU A 53 19.01 -18.91 3.63
CA LEU A 53 18.36 -17.83 2.88
C LEU A 53 19.20 -17.48 1.65
N ARG A 54 18.59 -17.62 0.46
CA ARG A 54 19.20 -17.27 -0.83
C ARG A 54 19.06 -15.78 -1.16
N GLY A 55 17.98 -15.15 -0.68
CA GLY A 55 17.66 -13.74 -0.93
C GLY A 55 16.18 -13.45 -0.73
N PHE A 56 15.67 -12.41 -1.38
CA PHE A 56 14.27 -12.00 -1.29
C PHE A 56 13.69 -11.75 -2.67
N ALA A 57 12.42 -12.11 -2.84
CA ALA A 57 11.58 -11.59 -3.91
C ALA A 57 10.78 -10.40 -3.38
N THR A 58 10.65 -9.35 -4.20
CA THR A 58 9.81 -8.20 -3.89
C THR A 58 8.81 -7.98 -5.01
N LEU A 59 7.53 -7.98 -4.68
CA LEU A 59 6.46 -7.60 -5.59
C LEU A 59 5.95 -6.22 -5.20
N VAL A 60 5.90 -5.30 -6.16
CA VAL A 60 5.37 -3.94 -5.95
C VAL A 60 4.12 -3.78 -6.80
N HIS A 61 2.97 -3.57 -6.16
CA HIS A 61 1.72 -3.25 -6.82
C HIS A 61 1.44 -1.75 -6.69
N ASP A 62 1.20 -1.08 -7.82
CA ASP A 62 0.82 0.32 -7.85
C ASP A 62 -0.71 0.45 -7.71
N ASP A 63 -1.15 0.88 -6.53
CA ASP A 63 -2.57 1.03 -6.19
C ASP A 63 -3.11 2.45 -6.43
N THR A 64 -2.35 3.28 -7.15
CA THR A 64 -2.69 4.70 -7.34
C THR A 64 -4.05 4.88 -8.03
N GLU A 65 -4.30 4.14 -9.10
CA GLU A 65 -5.54 4.27 -9.88
C GLU A 65 -6.75 3.71 -9.13
N ARG A 66 -6.61 2.55 -8.46
CA ARG A 66 -7.65 1.97 -7.61
C ARG A 66 -8.08 2.97 -6.53
N ARG A 67 -7.12 3.56 -5.83
CA ARG A 67 -7.42 4.57 -4.79
C ARG A 67 -7.96 5.88 -5.35
N ARG A 68 -7.63 6.27 -6.59
CA ARG A 68 -8.25 7.44 -7.24
C ARG A 68 -9.74 7.18 -7.50
N ALA A 69 -10.07 6.01 -8.04
CA ALA A 69 -11.45 5.61 -8.28
C ALA A 69 -12.26 5.56 -6.97
N ASP A 70 -11.71 4.96 -5.91
CA ASP A 70 -12.37 4.91 -4.61
C ASP A 70 -12.61 6.30 -4.00
N ARG A 71 -11.62 7.20 -4.09
CA ARG A 71 -11.78 8.59 -3.60
C ARG A 71 -12.83 9.36 -4.38
N GLU A 72 -12.89 9.20 -5.70
CA GLU A 72 -13.87 9.90 -6.51
C GLU A 72 -15.29 9.37 -6.24
N ARG A 73 -15.45 8.05 -6.10
CA ARG A 73 -16.72 7.45 -5.69
C ARG A 73 -17.21 8.00 -4.35
N LEU A 74 -16.35 7.96 -3.33
CA LEU A 74 -16.68 8.50 -2.00
C LEU A 74 -17.03 9.99 -2.05
N ARG A 75 -16.35 10.75 -2.90
CA ARG A 75 -16.64 12.18 -3.11
C ARG A 75 -18.04 12.38 -3.70
N LEU A 76 -18.42 11.59 -4.70
CA LEU A 76 -19.75 11.66 -5.30
C LEU A 76 -20.84 11.29 -4.29
N GLU A 77 -20.67 10.19 -3.56
CA GLU A 77 -21.61 9.76 -2.50
C GLU A 77 -21.78 10.85 -1.43
N MET A 78 -20.69 11.50 -1.01
CA MET A 78 -20.75 12.62 -0.07
C MET A 78 -21.49 13.84 -0.60
N LEU A 79 -21.38 14.13 -1.91
CA LEU A 79 -22.10 15.23 -2.55
C LEU A 79 -23.60 14.93 -2.63
N GLU A 80 -23.97 13.70 -2.94
CA GLU A 80 -25.37 13.24 -2.95
C GLU A 80 -25.99 13.32 -1.56
N ALA A 81 -25.33 12.77 -0.53
CA ALA A 81 -25.81 12.82 0.85
C ALA A 81 -25.99 14.27 1.35
N ARG A 82 -25.12 15.19 0.93
CA ARG A 82 -25.23 16.62 1.26
C ARG A 82 -26.38 17.31 0.52
N GLY A 83 -26.66 16.89 -0.71
CA GLY A 83 -27.81 17.37 -1.49
C GLY A 83 -29.14 16.96 -0.88
N GLU A 84 -29.27 15.68 -0.52
CA GLU A 84 -30.49 15.13 0.11
C GLU A 84 -30.78 15.76 1.48
N SER A 85 -29.74 15.99 2.28
CA SER A 85 -29.88 16.64 3.59
C SER A 85 -30.36 18.08 3.49
N ARG A 86 -30.01 18.79 2.40
CA ARG A 86 -30.45 20.18 2.16
C ARG A 86 -31.89 20.24 1.62
N ALA A 87 -32.34 19.22 0.89
CA ALA A 87 -33.70 19.15 0.36
C ALA A 87 -34.75 18.95 1.47
N LYS A 88 -34.47 18.08 2.46
CA LYS A 88 -35.40 17.79 3.57
C LYS A 88 -35.56 18.94 4.59
N ALA A 89 -34.61 19.88 4.64
CA ALA A 89 -34.64 21.02 5.56
C ALA A 89 -35.46 22.21 5.03
N SER A 90 -35.94 22.16 3.78
CA SER A 90 -36.70 23.24 3.14
C SER A 90 -38.22 23.04 3.17
N GLU A 91 -38.71 21.92 3.74
CA GLU A 91 -40.14 21.55 3.78
C GLU A 91 -40.82 21.72 5.15
N THR A 92 -40.25 22.52 6.05
CA THR A 92 -40.87 22.91 7.35
C THR A 92 -40.87 24.41 7.51
#